data_AF-A0A285CRX3-F1
#
_entry.id   AF-A0A285CRX3-F1
#
_cell.length_a   1.000
_cell.length_b   1.000
_cell.length_c   1.000
_cell.angle_alpha   90.00
_cell.angle_beta   90.00
_cell.angle_gamma   90.00
#
_symmetry.space_group_name_H-M   'P 1'
#
loop_
_entity.id
_entity.type
_entity.pdbx_description
1 polymer ?
#
loop_
_entity_poly.entity_id
_entity_poly.type
_entity_poly.pdbx_seq_one_letter_code
_entity_poly.pdbx_strand_id
1 'polypeptide(L)'
;MVVADLCEACKVNEINVKETSDDPNQPYKLCSQCHDRLLKLSLRPIEWYNLAVVHSTNKFLLHDDFYDEDGEASQPEEDVIVTDKDKAPTLEDVQNDLESLLDFSITRWFLEADVIKAFKEHDNLTILKSVKSRFYRTENYEIKTRMLEIVADVLGTTASGWVRELWENYDKELLYPISWATASSLPIEEGLNNVFEKLKSVKEKELPRVAFSSLYRFRSNDILDWMEANCTIFNDNWGRLAALCFPTWDRMKMWLDKGRPLSLIALDTMANCFIRGGDHVVEQFTPKILGTEKNEVDQILNDYYQKDSVPRVKMKVARIVENKKEIFQ
;
A
#
# COMPACT_ATOMS: atom_id res chain seq x y z
N MET A 1 -42.14 -1.05 -9.15
CA MET A 1 -41.46 -2.30 -9.50
C MET A 1 -40.57 -2.67 -8.34
N VAL A 2 -40.78 -3.84 -7.74
CA VAL A 2 -39.83 -4.38 -6.76
C VAL A 2 -38.60 -4.78 -7.57
N VAL A 3 -37.47 -4.10 -7.35
CA VAL A 3 -36.20 -4.55 -7.92
C VAL A 3 -35.90 -5.87 -7.22
N ALA A 4 -35.87 -6.97 -7.98
CA ALA A 4 -35.52 -8.26 -7.42
C ALA A 4 -34.07 -8.22 -6.95
N ASP A 5 -33.83 -8.63 -5.71
CA ASP A 5 -32.48 -8.74 -5.14
C ASP A 5 -31.79 -9.96 -5.78
N LEU A 6 -30.92 -9.69 -6.74
CA LEU A 6 -30.17 -10.71 -7.49
C LEU A 6 -28.92 -11.17 -6.72
N CYS A 7 -28.57 -12.44 -6.89
CA CYS A 7 -27.40 -13.08 -6.31
C CYS A 7 -26.14 -12.27 -6.63
N GLU A 8 -25.35 -11.97 -5.60
CA GLU A 8 -24.16 -11.14 -5.73
C GLU A 8 -23.09 -11.79 -6.63
N ALA A 9 -23.01 -13.11 -6.71
CA ALA A 9 -22.04 -13.84 -7.53
C ALA A 9 -22.46 -13.94 -9.01
N CYS A 10 -23.62 -14.55 -9.31
CA CYS A 10 -24.03 -14.75 -10.71
C CYS A 10 -24.76 -13.55 -11.33
N LYS A 11 -25.26 -12.60 -10.52
CA LYS A 11 -26.09 -11.45 -10.94
C LYS A 11 -27.34 -11.84 -11.77
N VAL A 12 -27.78 -13.09 -11.71
CA VAL A 12 -28.89 -13.63 -12.54
C VAL A 12 -30.01 -14.22 -11.70
N ASN A 13 -29.70 -15.08 -10.74
CA ASN A 13 -30.70 -15.77 -9.92
C ASN A 13 -31.08 -14.93 -8.70
N GLU A 14 -32.27 -15.14 -8.14
CA GLU A 14 -32.69 -14.49 -6.89
C GLU A 14 -31.85 -14.96 -5.69
N ILE A 15 -31.65 -14.05 -4.73
CA ILE A 15 -31.01 -14.38 -3.45
C ILE A 15 -31.93 -15.28 -2.62
N ASN A 16 -31.40 -16.41 -2.16
CA ASN A 16 -32.10 -17.30 -1.23
C ASN A 16 -31.20 -17.83 -0.10
N VAL A 17 -29.92 -17.52 -0.11
CA VAL A 17 -28.96 -17.81 0.97
C VAL A 17 -28.23 -16.52 1.38
N LYS A 18 -28.05 -16.36 2.69
CA LYS A 18 -27.14 -15.38 3.28
C LYS A 18 -26.06 -16.14 4.03
N GLU A 19 -24.86 -16.16 3.47
CA GLU A 19 -23.70 -16.83 4.09
C GLU A 19 -22.90 -15.82 4.92
N THR A 20 -22.47 -16.24 6.09
CA THR A 20 -21.70 -15.35 6.98
C THR A 20 -20.28 -15.24 6.44
N SER A 21 -19.74 -14.03 6.37
CA SER A 21 -18.33 -13.82 6.04
C SER A 21 -17.53 -13.56 7.32
N ASP A 22 -16.21 -13.45 7.18
CA ASP A 22 -15.31 -12.99 8.24
C ASP A 22 -15.60 -11.54 8.70
N ASP A 23 -16.42 -10.78 7.94
CA ASP A 23 -17.05 -9.54 8.41
C ASP A 23 -18.55 -9.76 8.63
N PRO A 24 -19.00 -9.84 9.90
CA PRO A 24 -20.41 -10.07 10.22
C PRO A 24 -21.38 -9.05 9.63
N ASN A 25 -20.92 -7.86 9.25
CA ASN A 25 -21.74 -6.81 8.66
C ASN A 25 -21.86 -6.93 7.13
N GLN A 26 -21.07 -7.79 6.50
CA GLN A 26 -21.03 -8.00 5.05
C GLN A 26 -21.18 -9.49 4.71
N PRO A 27 -22.37 -10.09 4.96
CA PRO A 27 -22.64 -11.46 4.53
C PRO A 27 -22.75 -11.55 3.01
N TYR A 28 -22.35 -12.69 2.44
CA TYR A 28 -22.56 -12.98 1.03
C TYR A 28 -24.04 -13.24 0.76
N LYS A 29 -24.62 -12.58 -0.25
CA LYS A 29 -26.02 -12.79 -0.63
C LYS A 29 -26.10 -13.57 -1.93
N LEU A 30 -26.43 -14.85 -1.83
CA LEU A 30 -26.23 -15.81 -2.90
C LEU A 30 -27.53 -16.55 -3.26
N CYS A 31 -27.58 -17.09 -4.47
CA CYS A 31 -28.47 -18.21 -4.75
C CYS A 31 -27.81 -19.52 -4.30
N SER A 32 -28.60 -20.57 -4.10
CA SER A 32 -28.11 -21.85 -3.57
C SER A 32 -26.97 -22.46 -4.40
N GLN A 33 -26.97 -22.27 -5.72
CA GLN A 33 -25.92 -22.81 -6.60
C GLN A 33 -24.58 -22.07 -6.44
N CYS A 34 -24.60 -20.74 -6.36
CA CYS A 34 -23.38 -19.97 -6.12
C CYS A 34 -22.87 -20.15 -4.68
N HIS A 35 -23.78 -20.37 -3.72
CA HIS A 35 -23.41 -20.69 -2.35
C HIS A 35 -22.65 -22.01 -2.25
N ASP A 36 -23.16 -23.07 -2.89
CA ASP A 36 -22.48 -24.37 -2.95
C ASP A 36 -21.07 -24.25 -3.57
N ARG A 37 -20.95 -23.52 -4.70
CA ARG A 37 -19.63 -23.26 -5.32
C ARG A 37 -18.69 -22.44 -4.44
N LEU A 38 -19.19 -21.42 -3.75
CA LEU A 38 -18.38 -20.62 -2.82
C LEU A 38 -17.79 -21.50 -1.71
N LEU A 39 -18.60 -22.35 -1.08
CA LEU A 39 -18.14 -23.22 0.01
C LEU A 39 -17.17 -24.31 -0.46
N LYS A 40 -17.30 -24.75 -1.71
CA LYS A 40 -16.40 -25.71 -2.36
C LYS A 40 -15.20 -25.07 -3.05
N LEU A 41 -15.00 -23.76 -2.89
CA LEU A 41 -13.90 -23.00 -3.49
C LEU A 41 -13.83 -23.17 -5.02
N SER A 42 -14.99 -23.30 -5.66
CA SER A 42 -15.15 -23.66 -7.08
C SER A 42 -15.96 -22.62 -7.85
N LEU A 43 -15.92 -21.36 -7.41
CA LEU A 43 -16.55 -20.26 -8.15
C LEU A 43 -15.96 -20.18 -9.56
N ARG A 44 -16.81 -19.83 -10.52
CA ARG A 44 -16.33 -19.44 -11.84
C ARG A 44 -15.70 -18.04 -11.77
N PRO A 45 -14.77 -17.69 -12.68
CA PRO A 45 -14.08 -16.41 -12.64
C PRO A 45 -15.00 -15.18 -12.52
N ILE A 46 -16.07 -15.12 -13.30
CA ILE A 46 -17.04 -14.01 -13.22
C ILE A 46 -17.82 -13.99 -11.89
N GLU A 47 -18.06 -15.15 -11.29
CA GLU A 47 -18.76 -15.24 -10.01
C GLU A 47 -17.89 -14.77 -8.86
N TRP A 48 -16.60 -15.16 -8.88
CA TRP A 48 -15.60 -14.63 -7.97
C TRP A 48 -15.45 -13.11 -8.14
N TYR A 49 -15.26 -12.63 -9.37
CA TYR A 49 -15.10 -11.20 -9.68
C TYR A 49 -16.24 -10.38 -9.08
N ASN A 50 -17.48 -10.80 -9.33
CA ASN A 50 -18.67 -10.11 -8.85
C ASN A 50 -18.80 -10.07 -7.32
N LEU A 51 -18.25 -11.06 -6.62
CA LEU A 51 -18.16 -11.05 -5.15
C LEU A 51 -17.00 -10.21 -4.66
N ALA A 52 -15.81 -10.34 -5.25
CA ALA A 52 -14.61 -9.62 -4.88
C ALA A 52 -14.79 -8.10 -5.01
N VAL A 53 -15.50 -7.62 -6.03
CA VAL A 53 -15.85 -6.20 -6.21
C VAL A 53 -16.66 -5.63 -5.03
N VAL A 54 -17.46 -6.46 -4.36
CA VAL A 54 -18.32 -6.05 -3.24
C VAL A 54 -17.64 -6.26 -1.90
N HIS A 55 -16.91 -7.37 -1.77
CA HIS A 55 -16.43 -7.88 -0.49
C HIS A 55 -14.92 -7.77 -0.31
N SER A 56 -14.17 -7.41 -1.36
CA SER A 56 -12.71 -7.50 -1.48
C SER A 56 -12.18 -8.93 -1.58
N THR A 57 -11.04 -9.08 -2.26
CA THR A 57 -10.26 -10.33 -2.34
C THR A 57 -9.70 -10.75 -1.00
N ASN A 58 -9.60 -9.86 0.00
CA ASN A 58 -9.03 -10.21 1.31
C ASN A 58 -9.98 -11.01 2.21
N LYS A 59 -11.20 -11.33 1.74
CA LYS A 59 -12.11 -12.20 2.48
C LYS A 59 -11.66 -13.64 2.40
N PHE A 60 -11.85 -14.38 3.49
CA PHE A 60 -11.33 -15.75 3.61
C PHE A 60 -11.75 -16.66 2.45
N LEU A 61 -13.00 -16.58 1.99
CA LEU A 61 -13.49 -17.42 0.89
C LEU A 61 -13.18 -16.89 -0.52
N LEU A 62 -12.53 -15.73 -0.65
CA LEU A 62 -12.21 -15.09 -1.93
C LEU A 62 -10.71 -14.84 -2.14
N HIS A 63 -9.88 -15.19 -1.16
CA HIS A 63 -8.47 -14.84 -1.12
C HIS A 63 -7.58 -15.64 -2.07
N ASP A 64 -6.33 -15.21 -2.13
CA ASP A 64 -5.29 -15.62 -3.06
C ASP A 64 -4.79 -17.06 -2.88
N ASP A 65 -5.01 -17.72 -1.74
CA ASP A 65 -4.73 -19.16 -1.64
C ASP A 65 -5.74 -19.99 -2.45
N PHE A 66 -6.92 -19.42 -2.77
CA PHE A 66 -8.01 -20.13 -3.45
C PHE A 66 -8.27 -19.65 -4.87
N TYR A 67 -8.04 -18.37 -5.15
CA TYR A 67 -8.30 -17.77 -6.45
C TYR A 67 -7.15 -16.85 -6.86
N ASP A 68 -6.79 -16.85 -8.15
CA ASP A 68 -5.90 -15.82 -8.66
C ASP A 68 -6.62 -14.47 -8.87
N GLU A 69 -5.91 -13.46 -9.34
CA GLU A 69 -6.47 -12.13 -9.57
C GLU A 69 -7.56 -12.09 -10.66
N ASP A 70 -7.60 -13.07 -11.56
CA ASP A 70 -8.63 -13.22 -12.59
C ASP A 70 -9.78 -14.14 -12.15
N GLY A 71 -9.72 -14.67 -10.93
CA GLY A 71 -10.76 -15.51 -10.33
C GLY A 71 -10.69 -16.97 -10.73
N GLU A 72 -9.56 -17.44 -11.28
CA GLU A 72 -9.36 -18.87 -11.52
C GLU A 72 -9.13 -19.60 -10.19
N ALA A 73 -9.97 -20.60 -9.93
CA ALA A 73 -9.86 -21.40 -8.71
C ALA A 73 -8.61 -22.28 -8.74
N SER A 74 -7.74 -22.12 -7.75
CA SER A 74 -6.46 -22.83 -7.63
C SER A 74 -6.59 -24.18 -6.91
N GLN A 75 -7.55 -24.32 -6.00
CA GLN A 75 -7.75 -25.52 -5.17
C GLN A 75 -9.23 -25.88 -5.00
N PRO A 76 -10.01 -26.01 -6.09
CA PRO A 76 -11.44 -26.26 -5.96
C PRO A 76 -11.69 -27.70 -5.47
N GLU A 77 -12.74 -27.89 -4.67
CA GLU A 77 -13.17 -29.23 -4.23
C GLU A 77 -13.86 -30.01 -5.35
N GLU A 78 -14.26 -29.33 -6.44
CA GLU A 78 -14.88 -29.92 -7.62
C GLU A 78 -14.37 -29.27 -8.92
N ASP A 79 -14.49 -29.98 -10.04
CA ASP A 79 -14.06 -29.45 -11.35
C ASP A 79 -14.85 -28.19 -11.72
N VAL A 80 -14.14 -27.09 -11.97
CA VAL A 80 -14.74 -25.83 -12.42
C VAL A 80 -14.85 -25.82 -13.94
N ILE A 81 -16.08 -25.94 -14.44
CA ILE A 81 -16.36 -25.83 -15.89
C ILE A 81 -16.53 -24.35 -16.24
N VAL A 82 -15.56 -23.80 -16.97
CA VAL A 82 -15.55 -22.39 -17.41
C VAL A 82 -15.84 -22.31 -18.90
N THR A 83 -16.83 -21.50 -19.28
CA THR A 83 -17.06 -21.08 -20.68
C THR A 83 -16.60 -19.65 -20.89
N ASP A 84 -16.57 -19.17 -22.14
CA ASP A 84 -16.15 -17.77 -22.43
C ASP A 84 -17.02 -16.72 -21.72
N LYS A 85 -18.27 -17.04 -21.39
CA LYS A 85 -19.18 -16.14 -20.64
C LYS A 85 -18.89 -16.09 -19.14
N ASP A 86 -18.06 -17.01 -18.67
CA ASP A 86 -17.75 -17.19 -17.25
C ASP A 86 -16.41 -16.55 -16.87
N LYS A 87 -15.70 -15.94 -17.82
CA LYS A 87 -14.44 -15.22 -17.59
C LYS A 87 -14.68 -13.91 -16.86
N ALA A 88 -13.75 -13.52 -16.00
CA ALA A 88 -13.72 -12.18 -15.44
C ALA A 88 -13.38 -11.15 -16.54
N PRO A 89 -13.82 -9.89 -16.41
CA PRO A 89 -13.46 -8.83 -17.34
C PRO A 89 -11.95 -8.58 -17.36
N THR A 90 -11.39 -8.37 -18.55
CA THR A 90 -10.01 -7.93 -18.71
C THR A 90 -9.91 -6.39 -18.67
N LEU A 91 -8.71 -5.85 -18.51
CA LEU A 91 -8.49 -4.40 -18.61
C LEU A 91 -8.99 -3.83 -19.95
N GLU A 92 -8.81 -4.58 -21.06
CA GLU A 92 -9.27 -4.15 -22.39
C GLU A 92 -10.80 -3.99 -22.45
N ASP A 93 -11.52 -4.88 -21.76
CA ASP A 93 -12.99 -4.86 -21.70
C ASP A 93 -13.52 -3.64 -20.93
N VAL A 94 -12.80 -3.19 -19.89
CA VAL A 94 -13.32 -2.22 -18.91
C VAL A 94 -12.69 -0.83 -19.00
N GLN A 95 -11.53 -0.66 -19.64
CA GLN A 95 -10.75 0.59 -19.62
C GLN A 95 -11.53 1.84 -20.06
N ASN A 96 -12.56 1.68 -20.91
CA ASN A 96 -13.36 2.78 -21.43
C ASN A 96 -14.62 3.09 -20.61
N ASP A 97 -14.94 2.27 -19.60
CA ASP A 97 -16.06 2.50 -18.68
C ASP A 97 -15.54 2.67 -17.24
N LEU A 98 -15.68 3.88 -16.70
CA LEU A 98 -15.07 4.24 -15.42
C LEU A 98 -15.56 3.36 -14.25
N GLU A 99 -16.84 3.02 -14.20
CA GLU A 99 -17.37 2.21 -13.10
C GLU A 99 -16.87 0.76 -13.20
N SER A 100 -16.82 0.19 -14.41
CA SER A 100 -16.23 -1.13 -14.63
C SER A 100 -14.73 -1.14 -14.34
N LEU A 101 -14.01 -0.06 -14.67
CA LEU A 101 -12.59 0.07 -14.35
C LEU A 101 -12.34 0.18 -12.84
N LEU A 102 -13.23 0.86 -12.10
CA LEU A 102 -13.19 0.87 -10.63
C LEU A 102 -13.41 -0.52 -10.06
N ASP A 103 -14.40 -1.26 -10.55
CA ASP A 103 -14.67 -2.63 -10.13
C ASP A 103 -13.45 -3.53 -10.42
N PHE A 104 -12.89 -3.45 -11.63
CA PHE A 104 -11.69 -4.18 -12.01
C PHE A 104 -10.53 -3.88 -11.07
N SER A 105 -10.30 -2.60 -10.75
CA SER A 105 -9.23 -2.20 -9.84
C SER A 105 -9.38 -2.80 -8.43
N ILE A 106 -10.58 -3.11 -7.95
CA ILE A 106 -10.76 -3.72 -6.61
C ILE A 106 -10.25 -5.16 -6.57
N THR A 107 -10.29 -5.87 -7.70
CA THR A 107 -9.91 -7.28 -7.79
C THR A 107 -8.42 -7.51 -7.99
N ARG A 108 -7.67 -6.46 -8.35
CA ARG A 108 -6.21 -6.56 -8.58
C ARG A 108 -5.45 -6.51 -7.26
N TRP A 109 -4.39 -7.29 -7.12
CA TRP A 109 -3.55 -7.25 -5.91
C TRP A 109 -2.88 -5.90 -5.70
N PHE A 110 -2.46 -5.25 -6.78
CA PHE A 110 -1.85 -3.93 -6.78
C PHE A 110 -2.54 -3.01 -7.80
N LEU A 111 -2.45 -1.70 -7.61
CA LEU A 111 -2.85 -0.74 -8.63
C LEU A 111 -1.69 -0.56 -9.63
N GLU A 112 -1.67 -1.42 -10.65
CA GLU A 112 -0.57 -1.47 -11.62
C GLU A 112 -0.52 -0.28 -12.59
N ALA A 113 0.63 -0.09 -13.23
CA ALA A 113 0.91 1.09 -14.04
C ALA A 113 -0.01 1.23 -15.27
N ASP A 114 -0.47 0.13 -15.84
CA ASP A 114 -1.42 0.08 -16.95
C ASP A 114 -2.85 0.42 -16.50
N VAL A 115 -3.28 -0.03 -15.33
CA VAL A 115 -4.56 0.37 -14.71
C VAL A 115 -4.55 1.86 -14.35
N ILE A 116 -3.46 2.36 -13.77
CA ILE A 116 -3.25 3.80 -13.52
C ILE A 116 -3.34 4.58 -14.82
N LYS A 117 -2.71 4.09 -15.89
CA LYS A 117 -2.75 4.71 -17.21
C LYS A 117 -4.18 4.73 -17.76
N ALA A 118 -4.92 3.64 -17.65
CA ALA A 118 -6.32 3.58 -18.09
C ALA A 118 -7.19 4.61 -17.34
N PHE A 119 -7.03 4.75 -16.02
CA PHE A 119 -7.73 5.80 -15.27
C PHE A 119 -7.40 7.21 -15.78
N LYS A 120 -6.14 7.48 -16.14
CA LYS A 120 -5.69 8.80 -16.63
C LYS A 120 -6.27 9.20 -18.00
N GLU A 121 -6.91 8.28 -18.72
CA GLU A 121 -7.66 8.59 -19.94
C GLU A 121 -9.06 9.15 -19.65
N HIS A 122 -9.54 9.06 -18.41
CA HIS A 122 -10.81 9.64 -17.96
C HIS A 122 -10.64 11.05 -17.38
N ASP A 123 -11.73 11.82 -17.34
CA ASP A 123 -11.74 13.14 -16.72
C ASP A 123 -11.56 13.05 -15.18
N ASN A 124 -10.58 13.79 -14.64
CA ASN A 124 -10.23 13.74 -13.22
C ASN A 124 -11.40 14.08 -12.28
N LEU A 125 -12.28 15.02 -12.65
CA LEU A 125 -13.42 15.39 -11.80
C LEU A 125 -14.47 14.28 -11.77
N THR A 126 -14.66 13.60 -12.90
CA THR A 126 -15.54 12.44 -13.03
C THR A 126 -15.01 11.27 -12.20
N ILE A 127 -13.71 10.97 -12.30
CA ILE A 127 -13.03 9.96 -11.47
C ILE A 127 -13.22 10.30 -9.98
N LEU A 128 -12.90 11.52 -9.57
CA LEU A 128 -13.05 11.94 -8.17
C LEU A 128 -14.48 11.74 -7.67
N LYS A 129 -15.49 12.09 -8.48
CA LYS A 129 -16.90 11.89 -8.11
C LYS A 129 -17.24 10.41 -7.91
N SER A 130 -16.83 9.54 -8.83
CA SER A 130 -17.09 8.09 -8.74
C SER A 130 -16.36 7.45 -7.56
N VAL A 131 -15.06 7.78 -7.37
CA VAL A 131 -14.25 7.33 -6.24
C VAL A 131 -14.89 7.75 -4.90
N LYS A 132 -15.28 9.03 -4.75
CA LYS A 132 -16.01 9.52 -3.56
C LYS A 132 -17.29 8.73 -3.33
N SER A 133 -18.10 8.55 -4.38
CA SER A 133 -19.36 7.82 -4.27
C SER A 133 -19.15 6.37 -3.85
N ARG A 134 -18.10 5.70 -4.36
CA ARG A 134 -17.79 4.32 -3.99
C ARG A 134 -17.31 4.22 -2.55
N PHE A 135 -16.41 5.12 -2.15
CA PHE A 135 -15.86 5.19 -0.79
C PHE A 135 -16.96 5.31 0.28
N TYR A 136 -17.94 6.21 0.08
CA TYR A 136 -19.02 6.42 1.06
C TYR A 136 -20.16 5.40 1.00
N ARG A 137 -20.22 4.55 -0.04
CA ARG A 137 -21.28 3.53 -0.18
C ARG A 137 -20.92 2.18 0.44
N THR A 138 -19.66 1.99 0.80
CA THR A 138 -19.16 0.74 1.36
C THR A 138 -18.67 0.94 2.78
N GLU A 139 -18.77 -0.10 3.60
CA GLU A 139 -18.05 -0.17 4.87
C GLU A 139 -16.78 -1.04 4.77
N ASN A 140 -16.52 -1.61 3.59
CA ASN A 140 -15.38 -2.48 3.39
C ASN A 140 -14.07 -1.68 3.40
N TYR A 141 -13.21 -1.98 4.37
CA TYR A 141 -11.92 -1.32 4.55
C TYR A 141 -11.06 -1.35 3.29
N GLU A 142 -10.97 -2.50 2.63
CA GLU A 142 -10.07 -2.69 1.49
C GLU A 142 -10.56 -1.93 0.25
N ILE A 143 -11.87 -1.88 0.04
CA ILE A 143 -12.43 -1.06 -1.03
C ILE A 143 -12.17 0.42 -0.75
N LYS A 144 -12.33 0.88 0.50
CA LYS A 144 -11.97 2.26 0.90
C LYS A 144 -10.48 2.54 0.66
N THR A 145 -9.61 1.59 0.98
CA THR A 145 -8.16 1.66 0.73
C THR A 145 -7.86 1.79 -0.77
N ARG A 146 -8.45 0.96 -1.63
CA ARG A 146 -8.28 1.06 -3.10
C ARG A 146 -8.72 2.41 -3.64
N MET A 147 -9.83 2.96 -3.12
CA MET A 147 -10.29 4.29 -3.52
C MET A 147 -9.25 5.38 -3.19
N LEU A 148 -8.62 5.30 -2.02
CA LEU A 148 -7.58 6.25 -1.60
C LEU A 148 -6.24 6.03 -2.32
N GLU A 149 -5.93 4.81 -2.74
CA GLU A 149 -4.79 4.51 -3.62
C GLU A 149 -4.98 5.15 -4.99
N ILE A 150 -6.16 5.05 -5.60
CA ILE A 150 -6.51 5.74 -6.85
C ILE A 150 -6.36 7.26 -6.68
N VAL A 151 -6.78 7.82 -5.54
CA VAL A 151 -6.54 9.24 -5.25
C VAL A 151 -5.05 9.57 -5.28
N ALA A 152 -4.24 8.75 -4.63
CA ALA A 152 -2.80 8.95 -4.50
C ALA A 152 -2.06 8.89 -5.84
N ASP A 153 -2.40 7.91 -6.68
CA ASP A 153 -1.61 7.57 -7.87
C ASP A 153 -2.20 8.10 -9.19
N VAL A 154 -3.47 8.53 -9.19
CA VAL A 154 -4.17 9.08 -10.36
C VAL A 154 -4.50 10.57 -10.20
N LEU A 155 -5.18 10.97 -9.12
CA LEU A 155 -5.84 12.28 -9.04
C LEU A 155 -4.94 13.41 -8.55
N GLY A 156 -3.99 13.11 -7.65
CA GLY A 156 -3.09 14.09 -7.05
C GLY A 156 -3.84 15.30 -6.46
N THR A 157 -3.43 16.51 -6.83
CA THR A 157 -4.00 17.77 -6.31
C THR A 157 -5.46 18.02 -6.68
N THR A 158 -6.02 17.30 -7.65
CA THR A 158 -7.47 17.41 -7.95
C THR A 158 -8.32 17.01 -6.73
N ALA A 159 -7.81 16.11 -5.89
CA ALA A 159 -8.52 15.59 -4.73
C ALA A 159 -8.30 16.39 -3.44
N SER A 160 -7.53 17.50 -3.44
CA SER A 160 -7.15 18.21 -2.20
C SER A 160 -8.34 18.55 -1.29
N GLY A 161 -9.44 19.02 -1.88
CA GLY A 161 -10.64 19.39 -1.12
C GLY A 161 -11.25 18.20 -0.39
N TRP A 162 -11.27 17.03 -1.02
CA TRP A 162 -11.79 15.82 -0.39
C TRP A 162 -10.81 15.22 0.63
N VAL A 163 -9.50 15.27 0.37
CA VAL A 163 -8.51 14.79 1.36
C VAL A 163 -8.58 15.62 2.65
N ARG A 164 -8.81 16.93 2.57
CA ARG A 164 -9.07 17.76 3.77
C ARG A 164 -10.34 17.33 4.52
N GLU A 165 -11.44 17.11 3.79
CA GLU A 165 -12.70 16.59 4.34
C GLU A 165 -12.49 15.25 5.09
N LEU A 166 -11.63 14.36 4.58
CA LEU A 166 -11.29 13.09 5.23
C LEU A 166 -10.49 13.30 6.53
N TRP A 167 -9.61 14.29 6.59
CA TRP A 167 -8.89 14.63 7.84
C TRP A 167 -9.81 15.26 8.89
N GLU A 168 -10.81 16.03 8.47
CA GLU A 168 -11.85 16.57 9.37
C GLU A 168 -12.73 15.45 9.95
N ASN A 169 -13.06 14.44 9.12
CA ASN A 169 -13.86 13.27 9.49
C ASN A 169 -12.99 12.03 9.68
N TYR A 170 -11.85 12.20 10.34
CA TYR A 170 -10.79 11.20 10.39
C TYR A 170 -11.24 9.86 10.97
N ASP A 171 -11.06 8.81 10.17
CA ASP A 171 -11.13 7.42 10.58
C ASP A 171 -9.72 6.87 10.86
N LYS A 172 -9.51 6.40 12.10
CA LYS A 172 -8.22 5.86 12.55
C LYS A 172 -7.78 4.62 11.79
N GLU A 173 -8.71 3.84 11.25
CA GLU A 173 -8.39 2.60 10.52
C GLU A 173 -7.73 2.94 9.18
N LEU A 174 -8.09 4.09 8.61
CA LEU A 174 -7.63 4.56 7.29
C LEU A 174 -6.37 5.44 7.35
N LEU A 175 -5.63 5.46 8.47
CA LEU A 175 -4.44 6.31 8.60
C LEU A 175 -3.45 6.16 7.44
N TYR A 176 -3.08 4.92 7.07
CA TYR A 176 -2.14 4.68 5.98
C TYR A 176 -2.65 5.14 4.63
N PRO A 177 -3.83 4.67 4.14
CA PRO A 177 -4.32 5.06 2.82
C PRO A 177 -4.64 6.57 2.74
N ILE A 178 -5.13 7.20 3.81
CA ILE A 178 -5.32 8.67 3.83
C ILE A 178 -3.96 9.38 3.75
N SER A 179 -2.93 8.87 4.42
CA SER A 179 -1.58 9.47 4.33
C SER A 179 -1.01 9.40 2.91
N TRP A 180 -1.28 8.32 2.16
CA TRP A 180 -0.86 8.20 0.76
C TRP A 180 -1.54 9.23 -0.14
N ALA A 181 -2.86 9.33 -0.05
CA ALA A 181 -3.63 10.36 -0.74
C ALA A 181 -3.09 11.76 -0.39
N THR A 182 -2.85 12.01 0.90
CA THR A 182 -2.33 13.27 1.42
C THR A 182 -0.99 13.66 0.80
N ALA A 183 -0.04 12.73 0.70
CA ALA A 183 1.27 13.00 0.13
C ALA A 183 1.22 13.51 -1.33
N SER A 184 0.20 13.09 -2.09
CA SER A 184 0.00 13.49 -3.49
C SER A 184 -0.92 14.71 -3.66
N SER A 185 -1.86 14.91 -2.72
CA SER A 185 -2.96 15.83 -2.88
C SER A 185 -2.79 17.14 -2.11
N LEU A 186 -2.02 17.18 -1.02
CA LEU A 186 -1.86 18.37 -0.19
C LEU A 186 -0.44 18.95 -0.29
N PRO A 187 -0.26 20.26 0.02
CA PRO A 187 1.06 20.82 0.29
C PRO A 187 1.78 20.00 1.37
N ILE A 188 3.10 19.81 1.19
CA ILE A 188 3.89 18.90 2.01
C ILE A 188 3.82 19.23 3.51
N GLU A 189 3.90 20.51 3.87
CA GLU A 189 3.84 20.98 5.25
C GLU A 189 2.47 20.68 5.89
N GLU A 190 1.38 20.99 5.18
CA GLU A 190 0.02 20.70 5.63
C GLU A 190 -0.18 19.19 5.83
N GLY A 191 0.23 18.40 4.84
CA GLY A 191 0.07 16.95 4.88
C GLY A 191 0.89 16.27 5.97
N LEU A 192 2.16 16.65 6.14
CA LEU A 192 3.01 16.13 7.20
C LEU A 192 2.47 16.49 8.58
N ASN A 193 1.99 17.72 8.78
CA ASN A 193 1.39 18.13 10.04
C ASN A 193 0.19 17.23 10.41
N ASN A 194 -0.72 16.97 9.46
CA ASN A 194 -1.87 16.10 9.69
C ASN A 194 -1.43 14.68 10.15
N VAL A 195 -0.45 14.10 9.46
CA VAL A 195 0.04 12.75 9.77
C VAL A 195 0.80 12.73 11.10
N PHE A 196 1.71 13.68 11.34
CA PHE A 196 2.48 13.76 12.58
C PHE A 196 1.58 13.91 13.81
N GLU A 197 0.51 14.71 13.74
CA GLU A 197 -0.45 14.82 14.84
C GLU A 197 -1.07 13.47 15.21
N LYS A 198 -1.38 12.61 14.23
CA LYS A 198 -1.91 11.26 14.51
C LYS A 198 -0.84 10.32 15.04
N LEU A 199 0.39 10.41 14.54
CA LEU A 199 1.51 9.57 14.99
C LEU A 199 1.85 9.78 16.47
N LYS A 200 1.58 10.96 17.07
CA LYS A 200 1.76 11.20 18.51
C LYS A 200 0.97 10.24 19.41
N SER A 201 -0.14 9.70 18.91
CA SER A 201 -1.01 8.78 19.66
C SER A 201 -0.63 7.30 19.50
N VAL A 202 0.32 7.00 18.61
CA VAL A 202 0.76 5.64 18.30
C VAL A 202 1.70 5.15 19.40
N LYS A 203 1.55 3.90 19.83
CA LYS A 203 2.43 3.29 20.82
C LYS A 203 3.86 3.21 20.30
N GLU A 204 4.83 3.47 21.17
CA GLU A 204 6.27 3.48 20.84
C GLU A 204 6.74 2.25 20.05
N LYS A 205 6.25 1.05 20.41
CA LYS A 205 6.62 -0.21 19.72
C LYS A 205 6.06 -0.33 18.30
N GLU A 206 4.93 0.30 18.03
CA GLU A 206 4.24 0.25 16.74
C GLU A 206 4.67 1.40 15.82
N LEU A 207 5.11 2.51 16.43
CA LEU A 207 5.45 3.76 15.75
C LEU A 207 6.36 3.59 14.52
N PRO A 208 7.45 2.79 14.54
CA PRO A 208 8.31 2.68 13.36
C PRO A 208 7.59 2.10 12.13
N ARG A 209 6.73 1.10 12.34
CA ARG A 209 5.94 0.47 11.27
C ARG A 209 4.87 1.42 10.75
N VAL A 210 4.16 2.08 11.67
CA VAL A 210 3.08 3.03 11.33
C VAL A 210 3.66 4.24 10.60
N ALA A 211 4.76 4.81 11.10
CA ALA A 211 5.46 5.93 10.50
C ALA A 211 5.97 5.59 9.09
N PHE A 212 6.63 4.43 8.89
CA PHE A 212 7.04 4.00 7.55
C PHE A 212 5.83 3.96 6.61
N SER A 213 4.77 3.27 6.99
CA SER A 213 3.58 3.06 6.15
C SER A 213 2.86 4.37 5.81
N SER A 214 2.85 5.36 6.71
CA SER A 214 2.20 6.66 6.51
C SER A 214 3.07 7.69 5.79
N LEU A 215 4.39 7.70 6.02
CA LEU A 215 5.24 8.84 5.65
C LEU A 215 6.08 8.61 4.38
N TYR A 216 6.27 7.37 3.93
CA TYR A 216 7.25 7.07 2.88
C TYR A 216 6.99 7.80 1.55
N ARG A 217 5.72 8.07 1.22
CA ARG A 217 5.34 8.76 -0.03
C ARG A 217 5.62 10.27 -0.02
N PHE A 218 5.75 10.90 1.15
CA PHE A 218 6.05 12.33 1.25
C PHE A 218 7.48 12.66 0.83
N ARG A 219 8.42 11.74 1.12
CA ARG A 219 9.85 11.89 0.78
C ARG A 219 10.41 13.26 1.22
N SER A 220 10.18 13.67 2.46
CA SER A 220 10.65 14.99 2.95
C SER A 220 11.83 14.86 3.91
N ASN A 221 12.74 15.83 3.85
CA ASN A 221 13.77 15.99 4.89
C ASN A 221 13.17 16.29 6.27
N ASP A 222 11.99 16.90 6.33
CA ASP A 222 11.30 17.20 7.61
C ASP A 222 10.95 15.92 8.37
N ILE A 223 10.78 14.79 7.66
CA ILE A 223 10.58 13.48 8.28
C ILE A 223 11.85 13.04 9.01
N LEU A 224 13.04 13.32 8.46
CA LEU A 224 14.30 13.00 9.12
C LEU A 224 14.48 13.83 10.40
N ASP A 225 14.12 15.12 10.37
CA ASP A 225 14.13 15.97 11.56
C ASP A 225 13.14 15.48 12.62
N TRP A 226 11.93 15.10 12.21
CA TRP A 226 10.95 14.49 13.10
C TRP A 226 11.45 13.15 13.68
N MET A 227 12.11 12.31 12.88
CA MET A 227 12.69 11.04 13.33
C MET A 227 13.75 11.28 14.41
N GLU A 228 14.60 12.29 14.26
CA GLU A 228 15.62 12.62 15.27
C GLU A 228 15.03 12.95 16.64
N ALA A 229 13.81 13.51 16.68
CA ALA A 229 13.11 13.83 17.92
C ALA A 229 12.30 12.65 18.51
N ASN A 230 11.92 11.66 17.70
CA ASN A 230 10.96 10.63 18.08
C ASN A 230 11.53 9.20 18.10
N CYS A 231 12.71 8.97 17.52
CA CYS A 231 13.35 7.65 17.50
C CYS A 231 14.03 7.34 18.84
N THR A 232 13.30 6.70 19.75
CA THR A 232 13.81 6.26 21.06
C THR A 232 14.40 4.84 21.02
N ILE A 233 13.91 3.98 20.12
CA ILE A 233 14.31 2.57 19.98
C ILE A 233 14.63 2.25 18.53
N PHE A 234 15.64 1.42 18.32
CA PHE A 234 16.01 0.93 17.00
C PHE A 234 14.95 -0.02 16.42
N ASN A 235 14.60 0.19 15.15
CA ASN A 235 13.76 -0.68 14.35
C ASN A 235 14.11 -0.50 12.87
N ASP A 236 14.16 -1.59 12.10
CA ASP A 236 14.57 -1.57 10.69
C ASP A 236 13.68 -0.68 9.80
N ASN A 237 12.41 -0.45 10.18
CA ASN A 237 11.51 0.47 9.46
C ASN A 237 11.99 1.92 9.48
N TRP A 238 12.77 2.34 10.49
CA TRP A 238 13.36 3.67 10.50
C TRP A 238 14.37 3.83 9.38
N GLY A 239 15.23 2.84 9.16
CA GLY A 239 16.19 2.87 8.07
C GLY A 239 15.52 2.84 6.69
N ARG A 240 14.43 2.08 6.55
CA ARG A 240 13.61 2.06 5.32
C ARG A 240 12.99 3.44 5.03
N LEU A 241 12.39 4.07 6.03
CA LEU A 241 11.77 5.38 5.89
C LEU A 241 12.81 6.46 5.56
N ALA A 242 13.91 6.48 6.31
CA ALA A 242 14.96 7.46 6.11
C ALA A 242 15.60 7.37 4.72
N ALA A 243 15.74 6.16 4.16
CA ALA A 243 16.28 5.96 2.81
C ALA A 243 15.44 6.70 1.75
N LEU A 244 14.13 6.80 1.95
CA LEU A 244 13.19 7.41 1.01
C LEU A 244 13.08 8.93 1.15
N CYS A 245 13.62 9.51 2.22
CA CYS A 245 13.47 10.91 2.60
C CYS A 245 14.68 11.77 2.25
N PHE A 246 15.34 11.48 1.12
CA PHE A 246 16.52 12.20 0.61
C PHE A 246 17.68 12.32 1.62
N PRO A 247 18.16 11.20 2.18
CA PRO A 247 19.23 11.21 3.17
C PRO A 247 20.51 11.80 2.58
N THR A 248 21.18 12.66 3.37
CA THR A 248 22.48 13.23 3.00
C THR A 248 23.61 12.55 3.75
N TRP A 249 24.80 12.55 3.16
CA TRP A 249 25.98 11.99 3.78
C TRP A 249 26.34 12.68 5.10
N ASP A 250 26.23 14.00 5.17
CA ASP A 250 26.46 14.76 6.40
C ASP A 250 25.51 14.36 7.52
N ARG A 251 24.23 14.11 7.21
CA ARG A 251 23.27 13.62 8.20
C ARG A 251 23.59 12.19 8.63
N MET A 252 24.06 11.33 7.73
CA MET A 252 24.52 9.98 8.09
C MET A 252 25.73 10.03 9.04
N LYS A 253 26.73 10.88 8.76
CA LYS A 253 27.87 11.11 9.66
C LYS A 253 27.42 11.55 11.04
N MET A 254 26.55 12.56 11.11
CA MET A 254 25.99 13.05 12.36
C MET A 254 25.26 11.94 13.14
N TRP A 255 24.46 11.11 12.47
CA TRP A 255 23.74 10.00 13.11
C TRP A 255 24.68 8.91 13.62
N LEU A 256 25.75 8.59 12.87
CA LEU A 256 26.80 7.67 13.33
C LEU A 256 27.46 8.18 14.62
N ASP A 257 27.77 9.48 14.70
CA ASP A 257 28.39 10.11 15.86
C ASP A 257 27.46 10.25 17.07
N LYS A 258 26.15 10.42 16.86
CA LYS A 258 25.14 10.46 17.95
C LYS A 258 25.00 9.13 18.70
N GLY A 259 25.49 8.02 18.16
CA GLY A 259 25.37 6.70 18.78
C GLY A 259 23.97 6.10 18.61
N ARG A 260 23.59 5.12 19.44
CA ARG A 260 22.31 4.40 19.27
C ARG A 260 21.12 5.23 19.77
N PRO A 261 19.93 5.15 19.12
CA PRO A 261 19.62 4.26 18.00
C PRO A 261 19.99 4.82 16.61
N LEU A 262 20.25 6.13 16.48
CA LEU A 262 20.43 6.82 15.19
C LEU A 262 21.57 6.26 14.33
N SER A 263 22.69 5.88 14.94
CA SER A 263 23.81 5.27 14.21
C SER A 263 23.45 3.96 13.50
N LEU A 264 22.61 3.12 14.14
CA LEU A 264 22.11 1.90 13.49
C LEU A 264 21.10 2.23 12.39
N ILE A 265 20.29 3.28 12.59
CA ILE A 265 19.37 3.78 11.57
C ILE A 265 20.16 4.30 10.36
N ALA A 266 21.29 4.99 10.55
CA ALA A 266 22.15 5.46 9.47
C ALA A 266 22.70 4.31 8.64
N LEU A 267 23.20 3.25 9.30
CA LEU A 267 23.68 2.04 8.62
C LEU A 267 22.56 1.34 7.83
N ASP A 268 21.36 1.25 8.40
CA ASP A 268 20.23 0.68 7.68
C ASP A 268 19.75 1.57 6.52
N THR A 269 19.78 2.88 6.68
CA THR A 269 19.45 3.86 5.64
C THR A 269 20.35 3.65 4.43
N MET A 270 21.67 3.66 4.64
CA MET A 270 22.66 3.42 3.59
C MET A 270 22.52 2.05 2.94
N ALA A 271 22.27 1.00 3.73
CA ALA A 271 22.09 -0.35 3.21
C ALA A 271 20.80 -0.50 2.37
N ASN A 272 19.74 0.25 2.69
CA ASN A 272 18.48 0.28 1.93
C ASN A 272 18.59 1.09 0.62
N CYS A 273 19.65 1.89 0.42
CA CYS A 273 19.95 2.54 -0.86
C CYS A 273 20.56 1.59 -1.91
N PHE A 274 20.72 0.30 -1.59
CA PHE A 274 21.18 -0.73 -2.52
C PHE A 274 20.02 -1.63 -2.97
N ILE A 275 19.80 -1.69 -4.29
CA ILE A 275 18.53 -2.12 -4.93
C ILE A 275 18.47 -3.63 -5.21
N ARG A 276 19.51 -4.43 -4.91
CA ARG A 276 19.49 -5.87 -5.22
C ARG A 276 19.04 -6.71 -4.03
N GLY A 277 17.79 -7.21 -4.07
CA GLY A 277 17.25 -8.15 -3.09
C GLY A 277 16.87 -7.47 -1.76
N GLY A 278 16.41 -6.23 -1.85
CA GLY A 278 15.93 -5.41 -0.76
C GLY A 278 14.41 -5.38 -0.67
N ASP A 279 13.88 -4.28 -0.16
CA ASP A 279 12.46 -4.07 0.09
C ASP A 279 11.77 -3.52 -1.17
N HIS A 280 10.70 -4.17 -1.66
CA HIS A 280 10.06 -3.79 -2.94
C HIS A 280 9.63 -2.32 -2.99
N VAL A 281 9.10 -1.78 -1.88
CA VAL A 281 8.69 -0.37 -1.80
C VAL A 281 9.91 0.53 -1.95
N VAL A 282 11.01 0.20 -1.27
CA VAL A 282 12.23 1.01 -1.33
C VAL A 282 12.87 0.94 -2.72
N GLU A 283 12.90 -0.24 -3.33
CA GLU A 283 13.48 -0.47 -4.65
C GLU A 283 12.80 0.37 -5.73
N GLN A 284 11.48 0.57 -5.66
CA GLN A 284 10.72 1.42 -6.61
C GLN A 284 11.24 2.86 -6.68
N PHE A 285 11.79 3.40 -5.58
CA PHE A 285 12.31 4.77 -5.54
C PHE A 285 13.81 4.87 -5.83
N THR A 286 14.53 3.75 -5.87
CA THR A 286 15.97 3.69 -6.14
C THR A 286 16.81 4.70 -5.32
N PRO A 287 16.62 4.80 -3.98
CA PRO A 287 17.15 5.90 -3.20
C PRO A 287 18.68 5.95 -3.17
N LYS A 288 19.23 7.14 -2.96
CA LYS A 288 20.68 7.41 -2.87
C LYS A 288 20.99 8.26 -1.65
N ILE A 289 22.19 8.10 -1.11
CA ILE A 289 22.76 9.02 -0.13
C ILE A 289 23.39 10.19 -0.90
N LEU A 290 22.91 11.40 -0.64
CA LEU A 290 23.25 12.60 -1.40
C LEU A 290 24.47 13.32 -0.82
N GLY A 291 25.29 13.92 -1.70
CA GLY A 291 26.36 14.83 -1.32
C GLY A 291 27.56 14.13 -0.70
N THR A 292 27.88 12.93 -1.18
CA THR A 292 28.91 12.10 -0.55
C THR A 292 30.29 12.34 -1.13
N GLU A 293 31.27 12.60 -0.27
CA GLU A 293 32.68 12.50 -0.64
C GLU A 293 33.15 11.03 -0.59
N LYS A 294 33.27 10.38 -1.76
CA LYS A 294 33.47 8.91 -1.84
C LYS A 294 34.78 8.40 -1.22
N ASN A 295 35.76 9.28 -1.03
CA ASN A 295 37.06 8.98 -0.42
C ASN A 295 37.00 8.84 1.11
N GLU A 296 36.00 9.41 1.79
CA GLU A 296 35.89 9.32 3.26
C GLU A 296 34.99 8.17 3.76
N VAL A 297 34.16 7.59 2.88
CA VAL A 297 33.18 6.55 3.24
C VAL A 297 33.81 5.37 3.98
N ASP A 298 34.86 4.77 3.42
CA ASP A 298 35.49 3.57 4.00
C ASP A 298 36.09 3.88 5.37
N GLN A 299 36.77 5.02 5.50
CA GLN A 299 37.42 5.42 6.75
C GLN A 299 36.38 5.64 7.85
N ILE A 300 35.34 6.42 7.58
CA ILE A 300 34.29 6.76 8.55
C ILE A 300 33.52 5.52 9.00
N LEU A 301 33.16 4.63 8.07
CA LEU A 301 32.44 3.40 8.41
C LEU A 301 33.31 2.43 9.22
N ASN A 302 34.60 2.32 8.88
CA ASN A 302 35.54 1.50 9.64
C ASN A 302 35.77 2.06 11.04
N ASP A 303 35.94 3.38 11.18
CA ASP A 303 36.09 4.04 12.47
C ASP A 303 34.86 3.83 13.36
N TYR A 304 33.65 3.92 12.79
CA TYR A 304 32.43 3.58 13.52
C TYR A 304 32.40 2.09 13.92
N TYR A 305 32.76 1.17 13.02
CA TYR A 305 32.81 -0.26 13.35
C TYR A 305 33.79 -0.57 14.50
N GLN A 306 34.91 0.14 14.60
CA GLN A 306 35.81 0.00 15.75
C GLN A 306 35.16 0.45 17.06
N LYS A 307 34.27 1.46 17.02
CA LYS A 307 33.53 1.95 18.20
C LYS A 307 32.37 1.01 18.58
N ASP A 308 31.67 0.44 17.61
CA ASP A 308 30.53 -0.47 17.81
C ASP A 308 30.70 -1.76 16.97
N SER A 309 31.42 -2.73 17.53
CA SER A 309 31.89 -3.91 16.79
C SER A 309 30.91 -5.10 16.77
N VAL A 310 29.62 -4.85 17.03
CA VAL A 310 28.61 -5.93 17.03
C VAL A 310 28.41 -6.55 15.63
N PRO A 311 27.99 -7.82 15.54
CA PRO A 311 27.85 -8.52 14.26
C PRO A 311 26.99 -7.79 13.21
N ARG A 312 25.90 -7.14 13.64
CA ARG A 312 25.04 -6.36 12.72
C ARG A 312 25.80 -5.21 12.07
N VAL A 313 26.58 -4.46 12.84
CA VAL A 313 27.37 -3.33 12.33
C VAL A 313 28.40 -3.83 11.34
N LYS A 314 29.14 -4.90 11.68
CA LYS A 314 30.12 -5.53 10.76
C LYS A 314 29.49 -5.88 9.42
N MET A 315 28.34 -6.56 9.45
CA MET A 315 27.62 -6.99 8.25
C MET A 315 27.14 -5.79 7.41
N LYS A 316 26.58 -4.76 8.06
CA LYS A 316 26.07 -3.57 7.37
C LYS A 316 27.20 -2.75 6.74
N VAL A 317 28.28 -2.51 7.49
CA VAL A 317 29.47 -1.80 6.97
C VAL A 317 30.05 -2.53 5.76
N ALA A 318 30.24 -3.85 5.84
CA ALA A 318 30.73 -4.64 4.72
C ALA A 318 29.85 -4.50 3.47
N ARG A 319 28.52 -4.65 3.63
CA ARG A 319 27.55 -4.49 2.53
C ARG A 319 27.59 -3.08 1.93
N ILE A 320 27.71 -2.03 2.76
CA ILE A 320 27.76 -0.65 2.27
C ILE A 320 29.05 -0.40 1.49
N VAL A 321 30.19 -0.82 2.01
CA VAL A 321 31.50 -0.62 1.36
C VAL A 321 31.58 -1.36 0.02
N GLU A 322 31.09 -2.60 -0.03
CA GLU A 322 31.03 -3.40 -1.26
C GLU A 322 30.19 -2.72 -2.35
N ASN A 323 29.10 -2.04 -1.96
CA ASN A 323 28.10 -1.48 -2.89
C ASN A 323 28.10 0.06 -2.95
N LYS A 324 29.16 0.72 -2.47
CA LYS A 324 29.22 2.18 -2.32
C LYS A 324 29.01 2.98 -3.62
N LYS A 325 29.37 2.42 -4.78
CA LYS A 325 29.13 3.08 -6.07
C LYS A 325 27.64 3.24 -6.37
N GLU A 326 26.82 2.32 -5.89
CA GLU A 326 25.37 2.33 -6.07
C GLU A 326 24.69 3.11 -4.95
N ILE A 327 25.20 3.06 -3.72
CA ILE A 327 24.56 3.71 -2.56
C ILE A 327 24.73 5.23 -2.57
N PHE A 328 25.91 5.73 -2.95
CA PHE A 328 26.29 7.13 -2.75
C PHE A 328 26.33 7.92 -4.07
N GLN A 329 25.61 9.04 -4.09
CA GLN A 329 25.55 9.99 -5.20
C GLN A 329 26.47 11.19 -4.95
#